data_AF-A0A496RAU7-F1
#
_entry.id   AF-A0A496RAU7-F1
#
_cell.length_a   1.000
_cell.length_b   1.000
_cell.length_c   1.000
_cell.angle_alpha   90.00
_cell.angle_beta   90.00
_cell.angle_gamma   90.00
#
_symmetry.space_group_name_H-M   'P 1'
#
loop_
_entity.id
_entity.type
_entity.pdbx_description
1 polymer ?
#
loop_
_entity_poly.entity_id
_entity_poly.type
_entity_poly.pdbx_seq_one_letter_code
_entity_poly.pdbx_strand_id
1 'polypeptide(L)'
;MNYKFDFHGEGVYRVQSDQNNYLGIASGLESGILKTIDRDFFTRKPGYILRGNELIPWEIGDILINRNELVPAGRWIAGKPLTETAYSIDLLFNLVKFFTALKKNGIVPQIITPSGIYITDNREILLFPPDLMNLVAKHQEEAFLVKRIEPFRHPDLDGERQVSFFLGVIAYRTFTG
;
A
#
# COMPACT_ATOMS: atom_id res chain seq x y z
N MET A 1 25.76 -5.35 -4.92
CA MET A 1 24.79 -4.92 -5.94
C MET A 1 24.55 -3.44 -5.77
N ASN A 2 24.65 -2.66 -6.84
CA ASN A 2 24.26 -1.25 -6.81
C ASN A 2 22.78 -1.17 -7.14
N TYR A 3 21.99 -0.63 -6.23
CA TYR A 3 20.57 -0.36 -6.45
C TYR A 3 20.38 1.13 -6.75
N LYS A 4 19.61 1.43 -7.80
CA LYS A 4 19.15 2.78 -8.09
C LYS A 4 17.73 2.94 -7.59
N PHE A 5 17.50 3.95 -6.75
CA PHE A 5 16.19 4.27 -6.20
C PHE A 5 15.65 5.51 -6.90
N ASP A 6 14.61 5.34 -7.70
CA ASP A 6 13.87 6.42 -8.33
C ASP A 6 12.55 6.60 -7.57
N PHE A 7 12.33 7.78 -7.00
CA PHE A 7 11.09 8.07 -6.29
C PHE A 7 9.92 8.04 -7.30
N HIS A 8 8.94 7.19 -7.04
CA HIS A 8 7.83 6.89 -7.96
C HIS A 8 6.50 7.21 -7.29
N GLY A 9 6.43 8.42 -6.73
CA GLY A 9 5.27 8.96 -6.06
C GLY A 9 5.19 8.66 -4.56
N GLU A 10 4.23 9.29 -3.89
CA GLU A 10 4.10 9.27 -2.43
C GLU A 10 4.11 7.85 -1.85
N GLY A 11 5.18 7.53 -1.11
CA GLY A 11 5.31 6.27 -0.38
C GLY A 11 5.93 5.12 -1.19
N VAL A 12 6.41 5.35 -2.41
CA VAL A 12 6.86 4.26 -3.29
C VAL A 12 8.12 4.63 -4.08
N TYR A 13 9.03 3.66 -4.20
CA TYR A 13 10.23 3.72 -5.03
C TYR A 13 10.09 2.74 -6.20
N ARG A 14 10.55 3.14 -7.37
CA ARG A 14 11.05 2.20 -8.38
C ARG A 14 12.49 1.89 -8.02
N VAL A 15 12.79 0.63 -7.74
CA VAL A 15 14.16 0.19 -7.48
C VAL A 15 14.66 -0.58 -8.68
N GLN A 16 15.82 -0.20 -9.20
CA GLN A 16 16.47 -0.86 -10.32
C GLN A 16 17.78 -1.51 -9.87
N SER A 17 17.97 -2.77 -10.25
CA SER A 17 19.27 -3.45 -10.26
C SER A 17 19.63 -3.83 -11.70
N ASP A 18 20.86 -4.32 -11.91
CA ASP A 18 21.35 -4.71 -13.24
C ASP A 18 20.47 -5.76 -13.95
N GLN A 19 19.68 -6.52 -13.19
CA GLN A 19 18.88 -7.63 -13.70
C GLN A 19 17.38 -7.48 -13.46
N ASN A 20 16.95 -6.65 -12.50
CA ASN A 20 15.56 -6.62 -12.04
C ASN A 20 15.06 -5.20 -11.77
N ASN A 21 13.74 -5.03 -11.85
CA ASN A 21 13.04 -3.87 -11.30
C ASN A 21 12.16 -4.34 -10.14
N TYR A 22 12.07 -3.52 -9.10
CA TYR A 22 11.25 -3.77 -7.93
C TYR A 22 10.36 -2.57 -7.63
N LEU A 23 9.20 -2.86 -7.07
CA LEU A 23 8.33 -1.86 -6.46
C LEU A 23 8.66 -1.84 -4.96
N GLY A 24 9.34 -0.79 -4.53
CA GLY A 24 9.76 -0.59 -3.14
C GLY A 24 8.79 0.31 -2.39
N ILE A 25 8.50 -0.01 -1.13
CA ILE A 25 7.65 0.80 -0.27
C ILE A 25 8.56 1.72 0.55
N ALA A 26 8.36 3.04 0.44
CA ALA A 26 9.03 4.01 1.30
C ALA A 26 8.41 3.91 2.70
N SER A 27 9.09 3.18 3.59
CA SER A 27 8.54 2.81 4.88
C SER A 27 8.70 3.89 5.95
N GLY A 28 9.64 4.82 5.77
CA GLY A 28 10.07 5.75 6.81
C GLY A 28 10.75 5.07 8.00
N LEU A 29 10.94 3.75 7.96
CA LEU A 29 11.53 2.99 9.06
C LEU A 29 13.04 3.08 8.97
N GLU A 30 13.69 3.49 10.06
CA GLU A 30 15.14 3.45 10.13
C GLU A 30 15.66 2.01 10.05
N SER A 31 16.80 1.82 9.37
CA SER A 31 17.41 0.49 9.18
C SER A 31 17.72 -0.24 10.50
N GLY A 32 17.89 0.50 11.60
CA GLY A 32 18.08 -0.01 12.94
C GLY A 32 16.91 -0.84 13.48
N ILE A 33 15.70 -0.65 12.95
CA ILE A 33 14.51 -1.40 13.40
C ILE A 33 14.59 -2.90 13.10
N LEU A 34 15.44 -3.33 12.16
CA LEU A 34 15.69 -4.75 11.88
C LEU A 34 16.33 -5.49 13.06
N LYS A 35 16.85 -4.78 14.07
CA LYS A 35 17.31 -5.37 15.33
C LYS A 35 16.15 -5.83 16.22
N THR A 36 14.96 -5.25 16.01
CA THR A 36 13.76 -5.45 16.84
C THR A 36 12.68 -6.23 16.11
N ILE A 37 12.60 -6.08 14.77
CA ILE A 37 11.60 -6.72 13.92
C ILE A 37 12.26 -7.79 13.07
N ASP A 38 11.77 -9.01 13.22
CA ASP A 38 12.17 -10.17 12.43
C ASP A 38 11.94 -9.92 10.93
N ARG A 39 12.87 -10.35 10.06
CA ARG A 39 12.71 -10.25 8.60
C ARG A 39 11.45 -10.98 8.13
N ASP A 40 11.08 -12.06 8.82
CA ASP A 40 9.86 -12.81 8.50
C ASP A 40 8.60 -11.95 8.69
N PHE A 41 8.64 -10.87 9.48
CA PHE A 41 7.52 -9.95 9.59
C PHE A 41 7.06 -9.41 8.23
N PHE A 42 8.02 -9.11 7.35
CA PHE A 42 7.75 -8.53 6.03
C PHE A 42 7.22 -9.57 5.03
N THR A 43 7.40 -10.86 5.29
CA THR A 43 6.97 -11.94 4.39
C THR A 43 5.74 -12.70 4.89
N ARG A 44 5.37 -12.58 6.18
CA ARG A 44 4.27 -13.31 6.82
C ARG A 44 2.89 -13.08 6.22
N LYS A 45 2.59 -11.86 5.76
CA LYS A 45 1.31 -11.55 5.10
C LYS A 45 1.57 -10.79 3.81
N PRO A 46 1.21 -11.34 2.65
CA PRO A 46 1.43 -10.66 1.39
C PRO A 46 0.45 -9.49 1.22
N GLY A 47 0.78 -8.63 0.26
CA GLY A 47 -0.20 -7.75 -0.35
C GLY A 47 -1.07 -8.54 -1.33
N TYR A 48 -2.05 -7.89 -1.93
CA TYR A 48 -2.96 -8.55 -2.87
C TYR A 48 -3.26 -7.64 -4.06
N ILE A 49 -3.18 -8.21 -5.27
CA ILE A 49 -3.63 -7.58 -6.51
C ILE A 49 -4.82 -8.35 -7.07
N LEU A 50 -5.88 -7.64 -7.46
CA LEU A 50 -6.99 -8.26 -8.20
C LEU A 50 -6.69 -8.21 -9.70
N ARG A 51 -6.49 -9.38 -10.31
CA ARG A 51 -6.36 -9.53 -11.76
C ARG A 51 -7.57 -10.29 -12.31
N GLY A 52 -8.40 -9.61 -13.08
CA GLY A 52 -9.70 -10.14 -13.47
C GLY A 52 -10.58 -10.39 -12.23
N ASN A 53 -10.83 -11.66 -11.92
CA ASN A 53 -11.61 -12.09 -10.74
C ASN A 53 -10.76 -12.81 -9.68
N GLU A 54 -9.44 -12.89 -9.88
CA GLU A 54 -8.54 -13.62 -8.99
C GLU A 54 -7.69 -12.66 -8.16
N LEU A 55 -7.64 -12.93 -6.85
CA LEU A 55 -6.69 -12.27 -5.96
C LEU A 55 -5.36 -13.00 -6.01
N ILE A 56 -4.34 -12.29 -6.47
CA ILE A 56 -2.98 -12.80 -6.56
C ILE A 56 -2.17 -12.17 -5.43
N PRO A 57 -1.47 -12.97 -4.61
CA PRO A 57 -0.54 -12.45 -3.62
C PRO A 57 0.57 -11.61 -4.27
N TRP A 58 0.88 -10.48 -3.65
CA TRP A 58 2.07 -9.69 -3.96
C TRP A 58 3.01 -9.76 -2.76
N GLU A 59 4.12 -10.45 -2.95
CA GLU A 59 5.07 -10.76 -1.89
C GLU A 59 6.26 -9.78 -1.90
N ILE A 60 6.74 -9.50 -0.70
CA ILE A 60 8.01 -8.81 -0.50
C ILE A 60 9.12 -9.84 -0.72
N GLY A 61 9.90 -9.65 -1.77
CA GLY A 61 11.00 -10.54 -2.13
C GLY A 61 12.33 -10.10 -1.51
N ASP A 62 12.49 -8.81 -1.20
CA ASP A 62 13.72 -8.26 -0.63
C ASP A 62 13.44 -7.09 0.33
N ILE A 63 14.39 -6.82 1.22
CA ILE A 63 14.37 -5.65 2.11
C ILE A 63 15.65 -4.86 1.84
N LEU A 64 15.50 -3.73 1.17
CA LEU A 64 16.61 -2.89 0.75
C LEU A 64 16.83 -1.74 1.73
N ILE A 65 17.98 -1.06 1.61
CA ILE A 65 18.29 0.12 2.42
C ILE A 65 18.59 1.29 1.48
N ASN A 66 17.90 2.41 1.67
CA ASN A 66 18.14 3.66 0.96
C ASN A 66 18.26 4.80 1.98
N ARG A 67 19.41 5.48 2.06
CA ARG A 67 19.62 6.62 2.98
C ARG A 67 19.20 6.34 4.44
N ASN A 68 19.60 5.17 4.97
CA ASN A 68 19.23 4.67 6.31
C ASN A 68 17.75 4.29 6.50
N GLU A 69 16.93 4.35 5.45
CA GLU A 69 15.53 3.89 5.44
C GLU A 69 15.44 2.44 4.94
N LEU A 70 14.58 1.63 5.54
CA LEU A 70 14.18 0.33 4.98
C LEU A 70 13.24 0.53 3.80
N VAL A 71 13.49 -0.21 2.74
CA VAL A 71 12.66 -0.24 1.54
C VAL A 71 12.27 -1.70 1.26
N PRO A 72 11.17 -2.19 1.86
CA PRO A 72 10.64 -3.51 1.51
C PRO A 72 10.18 -3.50 0.05
N ALA A 73 10.67 -4.46 -0.73
CA ALA A 73 10.57 -4.47 -2.18
C ALA A 73 10.01 -5.79 -2.70
N GLY A 74 9.00 -5.70 -3.55
CA GLY A 74 8.43 -6.84 -4.27
C GLY A 74 8.54 -6.68 -5.78
N ARG A 75 7.93 -7.60 -6.52
CA ARG A 75 7.95 -7.59 -7.99
C ARG A 75 7.44 -6.25 -8.53
N TRP A 76 8.17 -5.66 -9.48
CA TRP A 76 7.75 -4.43 -10.14
C TRP A 76 6.40 -4.58 -10.85
N ILE A 77 5.57 -3.55 -10.66
CA ILE A 77 4.30 -3.36 -11.35
C ILE A 77 4.22 -1.87 -11.70
N ALA A 78 3.99 -1.56 -12.98
CA ALA A 78 3.86 -0.18 -13.42
C ALA A 78 2.50 0.40 -12.99
N GLY A 79 2.50 1.66 -12.56
CA GLY A 79 1.32 2.31 -12.01
C GLY A 79 1.68 3.53 -11.16
N LYS A 80 0.83 3.85 -10.19
CA LYS A 80 1.05 4.92 -9.22
C LYS A 80 0.24 4.73 -7.93
N PRO A 81 0.61 5.37 -6.82
CA PRO A 81 -0.17 5.36 -5.59
C PRO A 81 -1.59 5.92 -5.79
N LEU A 82 -2.54 5.49 -4.96
CA LEU A 82 -3.90 6.04 -4.96
C LEU A 82 -3.91 7.54 -4.63
N THR A 83 -2.96 8.02 -3.82
CA THR A 83 -2.79 9.46 -3.51
C THR A 83 -2.49 10.32 -4.73
N GLU A 84 -1.95 9.74 -5.81
CA GLU A 84 -1.62 10.41 -7.07
C GLU A 84 -2.58 10.06 -8.21
N THR A 85 -3.66 9.35 -7.87
CA THR A 85 -4.69 8.94 -8.81
C THR A 85 -5.89 9.85 -8.66
N ALA A 86 -6.30 10.49 -9.75
CA ALA A 86 -7.52 11.27 -9.78
C ALA A 86 -8.72 10.37 -9.46
N TYR A 87 -9.55 10.80 -8.52
CA TYR A 87 -10.75 10.08 -8.16
C TYR A 87 -11.77 10.13 -9.30
N SER A 88 -12.37 8.98 -9.58
CA SER A 88 -13.34 8.81 -10.65
C SER A 88 -14.32 7.71 -10.26
N ILE A 89 -15.49 7.71 -10.89
CA ILE A 89 -16.52 6.68 -10.68
C ILE A 89 -15.94 5.30 -11.02
N ASP A 90 -15.15 5.18 -12.10
CA ASP A 90 -14.47 3.94 -12.48
C ASP A 90 -13.53 3.43 -11.37
N LEU A 91 -12.71 4.32 -10.81
CA LEU A 91 -11.80 3.96 -9.71
C LEU A 91 -12.58 3.50 -8.47
N LEU A 92 -13.66 4.21 -8.12
CA LEU A 92 -14.53 3.83 -7.00
C LEU A 92 -15.12 2.43 -7.23
N PHE A 93 -15.65 2.14 -8.42
CA PHE A 93 -16.16 0.81 -8.75
C PHE A 93 -15.08 -0.27 -8.68
N ASN A 94 -13.86 0.03 -9.14
CA ASN A 94 -12.75 -0.91 -9.04
C ASN A 94 -12.37 -1.17 -7.58
N LEU A 95 -12.34 -0.14 -6.73
CA LEU A 95 -12.09 -0.29 -5.29
C LEU A 95 -13.16 -1.14 -4.62
N VAL A 96 -14.44 -0.90 -4.93
CA VAL A 96 -15.56 -1.72 -4.42
C VAL A 96 -15.40 -3.18 -4.83
N LYS A 97 -15.09 -3.44 -6.11
CA LYS A 97 -14.84 -4.81 -6.61
C LYS A 97 -13.66 -5.46 -5.89
N PHE A 98 -12.56 -4.73 -5.74
CA PHE A 98 -11.36 -5.19 -5.05
C PHE A 98 -11.63 -5.59 -3.59
N PHE A 99 -12.23 -4.69 -2.80
CA PHE A 99 -12.54 -5.00 -1.39
C PHE A 99 -13.61 -6.09 -1.25
N THR A 100 -14.55 -6.19 -2.19
CA THR A 100 -15.49 -7.31 -2.24
C THR A 100 -14.77 -8.64 -2.48
N ALA A 101 -13.79 -8.67 -3.38
CA ALA A 101 -12.97 -9.86 -3.63
C ALA A 101 -12.15 -10.24 -2.38
N LEU A 102 -11.55 -9.27 -1.68
CA LEU A 102 -10.84 -9.52 -0.41
C LEU A 102 -11.77 -10.16 0.63
N LYS A 103 -12.94 -9.57 0.84
CA LYS A 103 -13.95 -10.09 1.77
C LYS A 103 -14.37 -11.52 1.43
N LYS A 104 -14.65 -11.82 0.16
CA LYS A 104 -15.03 -13.18 -0.30
C LYS A 104 -13.96 -14.23 -0.01
N ASN A 105 -12.69 -13.83 0.05
CA ASN A 105 -11.56 -14.70 0.38
C ASN A 105 -11.19 -14.66 1.87
N GLY A 106 -12.03 -14.08 2.74
CA GLY A 106 -11.77 -13.99 4.18
C GLY A 106 -10.66 -13.01 4.56
N ILE A 107 -10.24 -12.15 3.64
CA ILE A 107 -9.20 -11.16 3.86
C ILE A 107 -9.87 -9.84 4.24
N VAL A 108 -9.62 -9.38 5.47
CA VAL A 108 -10.15 -8.11 5.97
C VAL A 108 -8.98 -7.24 6.43
N PRO A 109 -8.62 -6.19 5.67
CA PRO A 109 -7.56 -5.29 6.08
C PRO A 109 -8.00 -4.51 7.33
N GLN A 110 -7.12 -4.48 8.34
CA GLN A 110 -7.38 -3.78 9.60
C GLN A 110 -7.16 -2.27 9.46
N ILE A 111 -6.16 -1.88 8.66
CA ILE A 111 -5.89 -0.48 8.33
C ILE A 111 -5.82 -0.37 6.82
N ILE A 112 -6.45 0.68 6.31
CA ILE A 112 -6.46 1.03 4.89
C ILE A 112 -6.04 2.48 4.83
N THR A 113 -4.97 2.74 4.08
CA THR A 113 -4.50 4.08 3.80
C THR A 113 -4.39 4.24 2.28
N PRO A 114 -4.62 5.45 1.74
CA PRO A 114 -4.38 5.67 0.32
C PRO A 114 -2.94 5.36 -0.11
N SER A 115 -1.96 5.60 0.76
CA SER A 115 -0.55 5.24 0.53
C SER A 115 -0.29 3.73 0.50
N GLY A 116 -1.19 2.93 1.07
CA GLY A 116 -1.15 1.47 1.05
C GLY A 116 -1.78 0.87 -0.21
N ILE A 117 -2.32 1.70 -1.10
CA ILE A 117 -3.02 1.27 -2.32
C ILE A 117 -2.27 1.80 -3.54
N TYR A 118 -1.98 0.89 -4.47
CA TYR A 118 -1.31 1.18 -5.72
C TYR A 118 -2.20 0.81 -6.90
N ILE A 119 -2.36 1.73 -7.85
CA ILE A 119 -3.19 1.58 -9.04
C ILE A 119 -2.26 1.30 -10.22
N THR A 120 -2.41 0.14 -10.83
CA THR A 120 -1.56 -0.24 -11.98
C THR A 120 -1.98 0.53 -13.24
N ASP A 121 -1.10 0.59 -14.24
CA ASP A 121 -1.44 1.19 -15.54
C ASP A 121 -2.61 0.47 -16.22
N ASN A 122 -2.83 -0.82 -15.88
CA ASN A 122 -3.99 -1.62 -16.32
C ASN A 122 -5.25 -1.40 -15.46
N ARG A 123 -5.24 -0.40 -14.55
CA ARG A 123 -6.31 -0.08 -13.59
C ARG A 123 -6.62 -1.19 -12.59
N GLU A 124 -5.68 -2.12 -12.39
CA GLU A 124 -5.75 -3.12 -11.31
C GLU A 124 -5.40 -2.43 -9.98
N ILE A 125 -5.92 -2.97 -8.88
CA ILE A 125 -5.66 -2.45 -7.54
C ILE A 125 -4.77 -3.44 -6.81
N LEU A 126 -3.63 -2.93 -6.33
CA LEU A 126 -2.75 -3.61 -5.40
C LEU A 126 -2.92 -2.96 -4.02
N LEU A 127 -3.21 -3.79 -3.02
CA LEU A 127 -3.09 -3.43 -1.61
C LEU A 127 -1.75 -3.96 -1.09
N PHE A 128 -0.91 -3.09 -0.54
CA PHE A 128 0.33 -3.49 0.11
C PHE A 128 0.06 -4.33 1.38
N PRO A 129 1.04 -5.14 1.83
CA PRO A 129 0.92 -5.93 3.05
C PRO A 129 0.35 -5.12 4.24
N PRO A 130 -0.81 -5.49 4.79
CA PRO A 130 -1.46 -4.70 5.85
C PRO A 130 -0.59 -4.54 7.10
N ASP A 131 0.12 -5.59 7.49
CA ASP A 131 1.00 -5.56 8.67
C ASP A 131 2.18 -4.59 8.45
N LEU A 132 2.72 -4.53 7.22
CA LEU A 132 3.73 -3.53 6.87
C LEU A 132 3.14 -2.12 6.92
N MET A 133 1.98 -1.89 6.32
CA MET A 133 1.37 -0.56 6.32
C MET A 133 1.03 -0.08 7.73
N ASN A 134 0.64 -0.99 8.63
CA ASN A 134 0.48 -0.70 10.05
C ASN A 134 1.80 -0.28 10.71
N LEU A 135 2.88 -1.00 10.41
CA LEU A 135 4.19 -0.70 10.94
C LEU A 135 4.70 0.66 10.45
N VAL A 136 4.55 0.93 9.15
CA VAL A 136 4.85 2.22 8.52
C VAL A 136 4.09 3.32 9.23
N ALA A 137 2.76 3.22 9.33
CA ALA A 137 1.94 4.23 9.99
C ALA A 137 2.40 4.52 11.43
N LYS A 138 2.75 3.51 12.22
CA LYS A 138 3.20 3.71 13.61
C LYS A 138 4.50 4.52 13.76
N HIS A 139 5.31 4.60 12.71
CA HIS A 139 6.60 5.28 12.72
C HIS A 139 6.61 6.55 11.86
N GLN A 140 5.47 6.92 11.27
CA GLN A 140 5.34 8.19 10.58
C GLN A 140 5.15 9.34 11.58
N GLU A 141 5.61 10.52 11.19
CA GLU A 141 5.40 11.75 11.97
C GLU A 141 3.90 12.06 12.10
N GLU A 142 3.50 12.67 13.21
CA GLU A 142 2.10 13.04 13.48
C GLU A 142 1.48 13.87 12.35
N ALA A 143 2.23 14.82 11.79
CA ALA A 143 1.78 15.63 10.67
C ALA A 143 1.43 14.80 9.42
N PHE A 144 2.15 13.69 9.19
CA PHE A 144 1.84 12.76 8.11
C PHE A 144 0.55 11.99 8.41
N LEU A 145 0.38 11.51 9.64
CA LEU A 145 -0.81 10.78 10.09
C LEU A 145 -2.09 11.60 9.91
N VAL A 146 -2.09 12.82 10.45
CA VAL A 146 -3.23 13.76 10.41
C VAL A 146 -3.62 14.08 8.98
N LYS A 147 -2.64 14.29 8.09
CA LYS A 147 -2.94 14.68 6.71
C LYS A 147 -3.36 13.51 5.82
N ARG A 148 -2.82 12.31 6.04
CA ARG A 148 -2.87 11.23 5.03
C ARG A 148 -3.58 9.97 5.48
N ILE A 149 -3.70 9.73 6.79
CA ILE A 149 -4.36 8.53 7.33
C ILE A 149 -5.69 8.89 7.96
N GLU A 150 -5.71 9.86 8.86
CA GLU A 150 -6.92 10.24 9.62
C GLU A 150 -8.13 10.59 8.74
N PRO A 151 -8.00 11.31 7.60
CA PRO A 151 -9.16 11.65 6.78
C PRO A 151 -9.86 10.43 6.17
N PHE A 152 -9.20 9.27 6.17
CA PHE A 152 -9.65 8.03 5.57
C PHE A 152 -9.91 6.93 6.61
N ARG A 153 -9.68 7.23 7.90
CA ARG A 153 -9.82 6.29 9.01
C ARG A 153 -10.82 6.81 10.03
N HIS A 154 -11.79 6.00 10.39
CA HIS A 154 -12.66 6.30 11.52
C HIS A 154 -12.00 5.80 12.81
N PRO A 155 -11.99 6.58 13.91
CA PRO A 155 -11.33 6.18 15.16
C PRO A 155 -11.93 4.90 15.77
N ASP A 156 -13.25 4.73 15.66
CA ASP A 156 -13.99 3.63 16.29
C ASP A 156 -14.40 2.47 15.36
N LEU A 157 -13.99 2.49 14.09
CA LEU A 157 -14.35 1.42 13.15
C LEU A 157 -13.14 0.59 12.78
N ASP A 158 -13.34 -0.72 12.74
CA ASP A 158 -12.35 -1.70 12.29
C ASP A 158 -12.93 -2.62 11.21
N GLY A 159 -12.03 -3.34 10.53
CA GLY A 159 -12.35 -4.35 9.53
C GLY A 159 -13.30 -3.87 8.43
N GLU A 160 -14.40 -4.59 8.20
CA GLU A 160 -15.34 -4.27 7.11
C GLU A 160 -16.00 -2.89 7.26
N ARG A 161 -16.25 -2.44 8.50
CA ARG A 161 -16.84 -1.12 8.73
C ARG A 161 -15.86 -0.01 8.37
N GLN A 162 -14.59 -0.23 8.65
CA GLN A 162 -13.51 0.68 8.24
C GLN A 162 -13.33 0.70 6.71
N VAL A 163 -13.45 -0.44 6.02
CA VAL A 163 -13.50 -0.49 4.55
C VAL A 163 -14.66 0.34 4.01
N SER A 164 -15.86 0.19 4.57
CA SER A 164 -17.05 0.93 4.16
C SER A 164 -16.86 2.44 4.35
N PHE A 165 -16.30 2.86 5.49
CA PHE A 165 -15.98 4.25 5.75
C PHE A 165 -14.97 4.80 4.73
N PHE A 166 -13.88 4.07 4.49
CA PHE A 166 -12.87 4.43 3.49
C PHE A 166 -13.50 4.64 2.11
N LEU A 167 -14.33 3.69 1.64
CA LEU A 167 -15.04 3.80 0.36
C LEU A 167 -16.02 4.97 0.35
N GLY A 168 -16.68 5.27 1.46
CA GLY A 168 -17.55 6.44 1.62
C GLY A 168 -16.78 7.76 1.45
N VAL A 169 -15.59 7.87 2.05
CA VAL A 169 -14.70 9.04 1.88
C VAL A 169 -14.27 9.18 0.42
N ILE A 170 -13.85 8.09 -0.22
CA ILE A 170 -13.47 8.11 -1.64
C ILE A 170 -14.67 8.49 -2.53
N ALA A 171 -15.86 7.97 -2.23
CA ALA A 171 -17.08 8.32 -2.94
C ALA A 171 -17.41 9.81 -2.80
N TYR A 172 -17.37 10.35 -1.57
CA TYR A 172 -17.59 11.77 -1.32
C TYR A 172 -16.65 12.63 -2.17
N ARG A 173 -15.33 12.39 -2.08
CA ARG A 173 -14.32 13.12 -2.86
C ARG A 173 -14.47 12.95 -4.37
N THR A 174 -14.96 11.80 -4.82
CA THR A 174 -15.27 11.56 -6.25
C THR A 174 -16.39 12.48 -6.73
N PHE A 175 -17.39 12.75 -5.89
CA PHE A 175 -18.55 13.57 -6.25
C PHE A 175 -18.37 15.06 -5.97
N THR A 176 -17.51 15.45 -5.03
CA THR A 176 -17.32 16.85 -4.64
C THR A 176 -16.07 17.51 -5.20
N GLY A 177 -15.11 16.73 -5.70
CA GLY A 177 -13.73 17.19 -5.84
C GLY A 177 -13.03 17.31 -4.48
#